data_AF-A0A840XIZ1-F1
#
_entry.id   AF-A0A840XIZ1-F1
#
_cell.length_a   1.000
_cell.length_b   1.000
_cell.length_c   1.000
_cell.angle_alpha   90.00
_cell.angle_beta   90.00
_cell.angle_gamma   90.00
#
_symmetry.space_group_name_H-M   'P 1'
#
loop_
_entity.id
_entity.type
_entity.pdbx_description
1 polymer ?
#
loop_
_entity_poly.entity_id
_entity_poly.type
_entity_poly.pdbx_seq_one_letter_code
_entity_poly.pdbx_strand_id
1 'polypeptide(L)'
;MIAALRAAPRIAFIRISDGLVALNSTIELMRDLGRPRGDMWEVAVWEDLVTVQGDEVFLTYQVYNEAIVIPETIDAIRALTKLAPDAASSMAITDSTLGMRKDFLSAQLP
;
A
#
# COMPACT_ATOMS: atom_id res chain seq x y z
N MET A 1 13.09 12.25 -1.60
CA MET A 1 11.88 11.96 -0.80
C MET A 1 10.98 10.93 -1.49
N ILE A 2 10.36 11.23 -2.64
CA ILE A 2 9.45 10.29 -3.35
C ILE A 2 10.11 8.92 -3.64
N ALA A 3 11.38 8.90 -4.04
CA ALA A 3 12.12 7.65 -4.24
C ALA A 3 12.18 6.74 -3.00
N ALA A 4 12.26 7.31 -1.78
CA ALA A 4 12.26 6.55 -0.54
C ALA A 4 10.90 5.92 -0.26
N LEU A 5 9.81 6.68 -0.46
CA LEU A 5 8.44 6.18 -0.36
C LEU A 5 8.15 5.09 -1.41
N ARG A 6 8.69 5.23 -2.64
CA ARG A 6 8.60 4.19 -3.68
C ARG A 6 9.34 2.91 -3.33
N ALA A 7 10.49 3.02 -2.66
CA ALA A 7 11.25 1.86 -2.19
C ALA A 7 10.57 1.14 -1.01
N ALA A 8 9.87 1.88 -0.12
CA ALA A 8 9.25 1.32 1.07
C ALA A 8 8.09 0.34 0.75
N PRO A 9 8.08 -0.89 1.30
CA PRO A 9 7.02 -1.87 1.05
C PRO A 9 5.67 -1.37 1.58
N ARG A 10 4.57 -1.93 1.05
CA ARG A 10 3.18 -1.65 1.48
C ARG A 10 2.72 -0.18 1.38
N ILE A 11 3.42 0.62 0.58
CA ILE A 11 2.98 1.96 0.18
C ILE A 11 2.56 1.92 -1.28
N ALA A 12 1.33 2.35 -1.56
CA ALA A 12 0.81 2.53 -2.90
C ALA A 12 0.63 4.01 -3.22
N PHE A 13 0.95 4.40 -4.45
CA PHE A 13 0.74 5.76 -4.92
C PHE A 13 -0.60 5.88 -5.64
N ILE A 14 -1.32 6.96 -5.32
CA ILE A 14 -2.57 7.34 -5.97
C ILE A 14 -2.47 8.81 -6.43
N ARG A 15 -3.23 9.17 -7.45
CA ARG A 15 -3.22 10.51 -8.04
C ARG A 15 -4.63 11.05 -8.12
N ILE A 16 -4.76 12.36 -7.93
CA ILE A 16 -6.05 13.04 -8.11
C ILE A 16 -6.46 12.96 -9.59
N SER A 17 -5.48 13.00 -10.50
CA SER A 17 -5.69 12.86 -11.94
C SER A 17 -6.33 11.53 -12.34
N ASP A 18 -6.19 10.51 -11.50
CA ASP A 18 -6.75 9.17 -11.75
C ASP A 18 -8.22 9.06 -11.27
N GLY A 19 -8.83 10.18 -10.88
CA GLY A 19 -10.20 10.23 -10.34
C GLY A 19 -10.30 9.84 -8.87
N LEU A 20 -9.18 9.58 -8.19
CA LEU A 20 -9.12 9.21 -6.77
C LEU A 20 -9.10 10.46 -5.90
N VAL A 21 -10.28 11.11 -5.80
CA VAL A 21 -10.44 12.41 -5.14
C VAL A 21 -10.76 12.33 -3.65
N ALA A 22 -11.21 11.17 -3.16
CA ALA A 22 -11.63 10.99 -1.77
C ALA A 22 -11.55 9.52 -1.32
N LEU A 23 -11.66 9.30 0.00
CA LEU A 23 -11.59 8.00 0.68
C LEU A 23 -12.58 6.96 0.13
N ASN A 24 -13.78 7.38 -0.30
CA ASN A 24 -14.76 6.48 -0.89
C ASN A 24 -14.30 5.97 -2.27
N SER A 25 -13.55 6.77 -3.02
CA SER A 25 -13.10 6.43 -4.37
C SER A 25 -12.07 5.30 -4.36
N THR A 26 -11.21 5.26 -3.33
CA THR A 26 -10.23 4.18 -3.16
C THR A 26 -10.89 2.86 -2.72
N ILE A 27 -11.95 2.91 -1.92
CA ILE A 27 -12.72 1.71 -1.54
C ILE A 27 -13.42 1.10 -2.77
N GLU A 28 -14.09 1.92 -3.59
CA GLU A 28 -14.69 1.42 -4.83
C GLU A 28 -13.63 0.86 -5.78
N LEU A 29 -12.47 1.51 -5.91
CA LEU A 29 -11.34 0.96 -6.67
C LEU A 29 -10.91 -0.42 -6.15
N MET A 30 -10.81 -0.62 -4.83
CA MET A 30 -10.44 -1.94 -4.29
C MET A 30 -11.48 -3.01 -4.62
N ARG A 31 -12.77 -2.65 -4.65
CA ARG A 31 -13.86 -3.56 -5.08
C ARG A 31 -13.76 -3.89 -6.56
N ASP A 32 -13.49 -2.90 -7.41
CA ASP A 32 -13.30 -3.09 -8.85
C ASP A 32 -12.08 -3.98 -9.15
N LEU A 33 -11.03 -3.89 -8.33
CA LEU A 33 -9.86 -4.78 -8.37
C LEU A 33 -10.14 -6.19 -7.83
N GLY A 34 -11.36 -6.47 -7.38
CA GLY A 34 -11.77 -7.78 -6.89
C GLY A 34 -11.21 -8.14 -5.52
N ARG A 35 -10.77 -7.16 -4.72
CA ARG A 35 -10.22 -7.45 -3.39
C ARG A 35 -11.33 -7.94 -2.45
N PRO A 36 -11.04 -8.93 -1.59
CA PRO A 36 -11.98 -9.37 -0.57
C PRO A 36 -12.47 -8.18 0.24
N ARG A 37 -13.79 -8.02 0.38
CA ARG A 37 -14.45 -6.95 1.15
C ARG A 37 -14.12 -5.51 0.72
N GLY A 38 -13.40 -5.30 -0.38
CA GLY A 38 -12.85 -3.99 -0.76
C GLY A 38 -11.63 -3.59 0.08
N ASP A 39 -10.92 -4.57 0.65
CA ASP A 39 -9.81 -4.33 1.56
C ASP A 39 -8.62 -3.65 0.86
N MET A 40 -8.03 -2.66 1.54
CA MET A 40 -6.77 -2.05 1.15
C MET A 40 -5.69 -2.38 2.18
N TRP A 41 -4.72 -3.20 1.78
CA TRP A 41 -3.61 -3.61 2.66
C TRP A 41 -2.54 -2.52 2.78
N GLU A 42 -2.41 -1.69 1.75
CA GLU A 42 -1.38 -0.67 1.61
C GLU A 42 -1.81 0.66 2.24
N VAL A 43 -0.81 1.45 2.66
CA VAL A 43 -1.00 2.88 2.85
C VAL A 43 -1.02 3.55 1.48
N ALA A 44 -2.10 4.26 1.17
CA ALA A 44 -2.19 5.02 -0.08
C ALA A 44 -1.66 6.44 0.14
N VAL A 45 -0.69 6.88 -0.66
CA VAL A 45 -0.15 8.24 -0.63
C VAL A 45 -0.58 8.96 -1.89
N TRP A 46 -1.17 10.16 -1.73
CA TRP A 46 -1.45 11.03 -2.88
C TRP A 46 -0.14 11.63 -3.38
N GLU A 47 0.35 11.11 -4.52
CA GLU A 47 1.63 11.54 -5.11
C GLU A 47 1.63 13.04 -5.41
N ASP A 48 0.53 13.53 -5.97
CA ASP A 48 0.36 14.92 -6.40
C ASP A 48 0.32 15.92 -5.22
N LEU A 49 0.16 15.43 -3.99
CA LEU A 49 0.11 16.24 -2.77
C LEU A 49 1.41 16.21 -1.95
N VAL A 50 2.42 15.47 -2.40
CA VAL A 50 3.73 15.45 -1.73
C VAL A 50 4.47 16.75 -2.04
N THR A 51 4.69 17.59 -1.03
CA THR A 51 5.40 18.88 -1.13
C THR A 51 6.55 18.94 -0.15
N VAL A 52 7.67 19.56 -0.53
CA VAL A 52 8.82 19.80 0.36
C VAL A 52 9.07 21.30 0.44
N GLN A 53 9.17 21.83 1.66
CA GLN A 53 9.52 23.24 1.92
C GLN A 53 10.67 23.29 2.92
N GLY A 54 11.87 23.67 2.46
CA GLY A 54 13.07 23.62 3.30
C GLY A 54 13.40 22.18 3.73
N ASP A 55 13.39 21.94 5.03
CA ASP A 55 13.57 20.64 5.68
C ASP A 55 12.25 19.95 6.07
N GLU A 56 11.09 20.55 5.77
CA GLU A 56 9.77 20.00 6.05
C GLU A 56 9.16 19.29 4.84
N VAL A 57 8.49 18.16 5.11
CA VAL A 57 7.75 17.37 4.11
C VAL A 57 6.29 17.34 4.48
N PHE A 58 5.45 17.72 3.51
CA PHE A 58 4.00 17.67 3.59
C PHE A 58 3.51 16.55 2.67
N LEU A 59 2.68 15.65 3.20
CA LEU A 59 2.08 14.57 2.43
C LEU A 59 0.68 14.25 2.96
N THR A 60 -0.18 13.76 2.09
CA THR A 60 -1.51 13.26 2.45
C THR A 60 -1.57 11.78 2.15
N TYR A 61 -2.05 10.99 3.10
CA TYR A 61 -2.17 9.55 2.97
C TYR A 61 -3.47 9.03 3.55
N GLN A 62 -3.91 7.89 3.05
CA GLN A 62 -5.07 7.15 3.54
C GLN A 62 -4.64 5.82 4.15
N VAL A 63 -5.31 5.48 5.25
CA VAL A 63 -5.22 4.19 5.92
C VAL A 63 -6.61 3.56 5.89
N TYR A 64 -6.71 2.35 5.36
CA TYR A 64 -7.90 1.53 5.51
C TYR A 64 -7.79 0.71 6.79
N ASN A 65 -8.35 1.24 7.86
CA ASN A 65 -8.17 0.75 9.23
C ASN A 65 -8.64 -0.70 9.44
N GLU A 66 -9.61 -1.16 8.65
CA GLU A 66 -10.16 -2.52 8.77
C GLU A 66 -9.18 -3.59 8.28
N ALA A 67 -8.22 -3.25 7.41
CA ALA A 67 -7.36 -4.24 6.76
C ALA A 67 -5.85 -4.01 6.88
N ILE A 68 -5.39 -2.79 7.18
CA ILE A 68 -3.96 -2.45 7.16
C ILE A 68 -3.08 -3.37 8.03
N VAL A 69 -3.61 -3.89 9.14
CA VAL A 69 -2.84 -4.74 10.08
C VAL A 69 -2.84 -6.23 9.72
N ILE A 70 -3.62 -6.65 8.72
CA ILE A 70 -3.69 -8.05 8.27
C ILE A 70 -2.32 -8.58 7.83
N PRO A 71 -1.58 -7.92 6.90
CA PRO A 71 -0.26 -8.40 6.51
C PRO A 71 0.74 -8.42 7.68
N GLU A 72 0.67 -7.44 8.58
CA GLU A 72 1.53 -7.38 9.76
C GLU A 72 1.32 -8.56 10.70
N THR A 73 0.07 -8.99 10.85
CA THR A 73 -0.29 -10.17 11.68
C THR A 73 0.32 -11.45 11.09
N ILE A 74 0.28 -11.61 9.77
CA ILE A 74 0.86 -12.78 9.08
C ILE A 74 2.38 -12.83 9.27
N ASP A 75 3.06 -11.69 9.13
CA ASP A 75 4.51 -11.63 9.33
C ASP A 75 4.91 -11.84 10.79
N ALA A 76 4.14 -11.31 11.74
CA ALA A 76 4.34 -11.54 13.17
C ALA A 76 4.28 -13.04 13.50
N ILE A 77 3.33 -13.77 12.91
CA ILE A 77 3.26 -15.23 13.07
C ILE A 77 4.55 -15.89 12.55
N ARG A 78 5.03 -15.55 11.35
CA ARG A 78 6.27 -16.14 10.81
C ARG A 78 7.50 -15.77 11.63
N ALA A 79 7.55 -14.56 12.17
CA ALA A 79 8.62 -14.11 13.07
C ALA A 79 8.64 -14.91 14.38
N LEU A 80 7.49 -15.07 15.04
CA LEU A 80 7.37 -15.82 16.30
C LEU A 80 7.66 -17.32 16.13
N THR A 81 7.26 -17.89 14.99
CA THR A 81 7.41 -19.31 14.68
C THR A 81 8.72 -19.65 13.97
N LYS A 82 9.52 -18.64 13.60
CA LYS A 82 10.77 -18.77 12.82
C LYS A 82 10.57 -19.52 11.49
N LEU A 83 9.43 -19.32 10.84
CA LEU A 83 9.07 -19.96 9.57
C LEU A 83 9.57 -19.20 8.33
N ALA A 84 10.17 -18.02 8.51
CA ALA A 84 10.84 -17.27 7.46
C ALA A 84 12.32 -17.01 7.86
N PRO A 85 13.25 -17.01 6.89
CA PRO A 85 14.68 -16.79 7.18
C PRO A 85 14.97 -15.36 7.66
N ASP A 86 14.24 -14.38 7.13
CA ASP A 86 14.33 -12.97 7.49
C ASP A 86 12.99 -12.25 7.26
N ALA A 87 12.93 -10.98 7.71
CA ALA A 87 11.74 -10.15 7.59
C ALA A 87 11.36 -9.89 6.11
N ALA A 88 12.33 -9.61 5.25
CA ALA A 88 12.09 -9.31 3.84
C ALA A 88 11.45 -10.49 3.10
N SER A 89 11.89 -11.70 3.41
CA SER A 89 11.34 -12.95 2.87
C SER A 89 9.91 -13.20 3.35
N SER A 90 9.61 -12.96 4.63
CA SER A 90 8.23 -13.07 5.14
C SER A 90 7.31 -12.09 4.44
N MET A 91 7.72 -10.82 4.36
CA MET A 91 6.95 -9.76 3.74
C MET A 91 6.70 -10.05 2.26
N ALA A 92 7.71 -10.51 1.52
CA ALA A 92 7.56 -10.87 0.11
C ALA A 92 6.51 -11.98 -0.11
N ILE A 93 6.47 -12.99 0.76
CA ILE A 93 5.45 -14.05 0.72
C ILE A 93 4.07 -13.46 1.01
N THR A 94 3.93 -12.66 2.07
CA THR A 94 2.66 -12.01 2.44
C THR A 94 2.16 -11.11 1.32
N ASP A 95 3.00 -10.21 0.84
CA ASP A 95 2.65 -9.18 -0.15
C ASP A 95 2.24 -9.80 -1.49
N SER A 96 2.97 -10.83 -1.95
CA SER A 96 2.61 -11.57 -3.17
C SER A 96 1.31 -12.35 -3.02
N THR A 97 1.08 -12.98 -1.86
CA THR A 97 -0.14 -13.75 -1.58
C THR A 97 -1.38 -12.85 -1.53
N LEU A 98 -1.25 -11.64 -0.96
CA LEU A 98 -2.34 -10.67 -0.83
C LEU A 98 -2.53 -9.79 -2.09
N GLY A 99 -1.68 -9.96 -3.10
CA GLY A 99 -1.74 -9.18 -4.34
C GLY A 99 -1.48 -7.69 -4.10
N MET A 100 -0.49 -7.37 -3.27
CA MET A 100 -0.12 -5.98 -3.00
C MET A 100 0.43 -5.27 -4.22
N ARG A 101 0.17 -3.97 -4.32
CA ARG A 101 0.55 -3.13 -5.46
C ARG A 101 1.21 -1.83 -5.01
N LYS A 102 2.11 -1.32 -5.85
CA LYS A 102 2.72 0.02 -5.68
C LYS A 102 1.92 1.12 -6.38
N ASP A 103 1.15 0.73 -7.39
CA ASP A 103 0.28 1.58 -8.19
C ASP A 103 -0.88 0.68 -8.66
N PHE A 104 -2.11 1.14 -8.44
CA PHE A 104 -3.31 0.35 -8.70
C PHE A 104 -3.77 0.39 -10.15
N LEU A 105 -3.39 1.45 -10.88
CA LEU A 105 -3.93 1.80 -12.20
C LEU A 105 -2.87 1.77 -13.30
N SER A 106 -1.58 1.74 -12.95
CA SER A 106 -0.54 1.40 -13.91
C SER A 106 -0.85 0.04 -14.53
N ALA A 107 -1.05 0.01 -15.85
CA ALA A 107 -1.29 -1.22 -16.57
C ALA A 107 -0.17 -2.21 -16.24
N GLN A 108 -0.54 -3.41 -15.78
CA GLN A 108 0.37 -4.55 -15.86
C GLN A 108 0.66 -4.72 -17.36
N LEU A 109 1.84 -4.26 -17.79
CA LEU A 109 2.40 -4.72 -19.06
C LEU A 109 2.43 -6.25 -18.99
N PRO A 110 1.95 -6.95 -20.03
CA PRO A 110 1.94 -8.41 -20.08
C PRO A 110 3.34 -9.00 -19.92
#